data_AF-B7HMS1-F1
#
_entry.id   AF-B7HMS1-F1
#
_cell.length_a   1.000
_cell.length_b   1.000
_cell.length_c   1.000
_cell.angle_alpha   90.00
_cell.angle_beta   90.00
_cell.angle_gamma   90.00
#
_symmetry.space_group_name_H-M   'P 1'
#
loop_
_entity.id
_entity.type
_entity.pdbx_description
1 polymer ?
#
loop_
_entity_poly.entity_id
_entity_poly.type
_entity_poly.pdbx_seq_one_letter_code
_entity_poly.pdbx_strand_id
1 'polypeptide(L)'
;MGLFSSLFGKKEENTKVEGNKKMSKVLFVKANDRPAEQAVSSKMYETFVSTYKEANPNTEITELDLFALDLPYYGNIAISGGYKRSQGMELTAEEEKAVATVDQYLNQFLEADKVVFAFPLWNFTVPAPLITYISYLSHTYLKLEKRLNIQLMAQKV
;
A
#
# COMPACT_ATOMS: atom_id res chain seq x y z
N MET A 1 -63.60 -30.43 3.49
CA MET A 1 -62.28 -30.97 3.13
C MET A 1 -61.63 -30.00 2.16
N GLY A 2 -60.55 -29.31 2.58
CA GLY A 2 -59.63 -28.52 1.75
C GLY A 2 -60.24 -27.26 1.12
N LEU A 3 -59.52 -26.17 0.82
CA LEU A 3 -58.08 -25.92 0.83
C LEU A 3 -57.86 -24.42 0.52
N PHE A 4 -58.09 -23.48 1.46
CA PHE A 4 -57.90 -22.04 1.16
C PHE A 4 -57.40 -21.20 2.35
N SER A 5 -56.35 -21.67 3.06
CA SER A 5 -55.67 -20.86 4.10
C SER A 5 -54.36 -20.20 3.63
N SER A 6 -54.18 -19.93 2.33
CA SER A 6 -52.89 -19.44 1.79
C SER A 6 -52.87 -17.95 1.41
N LEU A 7 -53.73 -17.11 2.02
CA LEU A 7 -53.91 -15.71 1.61
C LEU A 7 -53.33 -14.64 2.56
N PHE A 8 -52.52 -15.01 3.56
CA PHE A 8 -51.79 -14.02 4.34
C PHE A 8 -50.30 -14.35 4.37
N GLY A 9 -49.51 -13.42 3.80
CA GLY A 9 -48.07 -13.52 3.62
C GLY A 9 -47.33 -13.81 4.91
N LYS A 10 -46.31 -14.67 4.80
CA LYS A 10 -45.29 -14.79 5.84
C LYS A 10 -44.70 -13.40 6.08
N LYS A 11 -44.73 -12.98 7.35
CA LYS A 11 -43.99 -11.83 7.86
C LYS A 11 -42.53 -12.00 7.42
N GLU A 12 -42.01 -11.10 6.59
CA GLU A 12 -40.59 -11.07 6.25
C GLU A 12 -39.80 -10.89 7.55
N GLU A 13 -39.15 -11.97 7.97
CA GLU A 13 -38.19 -11.95 9.04
C GLU A 13 -36.95 -11.24 8.50
N ASN A 14 -36.80 -9.98 8.92
CA ASN A 14 -35.74 -9.07 8.54
C ASN A 14 -34.40 -9.63 9.03
N THR A 15 -33.83 -10.53 8.23
CA THR A 15 -32.51 -11.09 8.49
C THR A 15 -31.52 -9.99 8.17
N LYS A 16 -31.01 -9.32 9.20
CA LYS A 16 -29.84 -8.45 9.09
C LYS A 16 -28.71 -9.31 8.53
N VAL A 17 -28.47 -9.19 7.23
CA VAL A 17 -27.18 -9.58 6.66
C VAL A 17 -26.20 -8.55 7.20
N GLU A 18 -25.58 -8.84 8.34
CA GLU A 18 -24.33 -8.17 8.72
C GLU A 18 -23.32 -8.54 7.64
N GLY A 19 -23.26 -7.69 6.61
CA GLY A 19 -22.23 -7.78 5.59
C GLY A 19 -20.89 -7.80 6.30
N ASN A 20 -20.13 -8.87 6.07
CA ASN A 20 -18.80 -9.09 6.62
C ASN A 20 -17.98 -7.81 6.42
N LYS A 21 -17.85 -6.98 7.46
CA LYS A 21 -17.22 -5.67 7.36
C LYS A 21 -15.74 -5.93 7.16
N LYS A 22 -15.26 -5.82 5.91
CA LYS A 22 -13.83 -5.95 5.58
C LYS A 22 -13.05 -5.04 6.53
N MET A 23 -12.11 -5.62 7.29
CA MET A 23 -11.22 -4.82 8.14
C MET A 23 -10.43 -3.86 7.24
N SER A 24 -10.41 -2.59 7.60
CA SER A 24 -9.63 -1.58 6.87
C SER A 24 -8.14 -1.87 7.08
N LYS A 25 -7.35 -1.83 6.01
CA LYS A 25 -5.88 -1.92 6.07
C LYS A 25 -5.26 -0.53 5.92
N VAL A 26 -4.36 -0.18 6.83
CA VAL A 26 -3.68 1.13 6.83
C VAL A 26 -2.18 0.93 6.91
N LEU A 27 -1.46 1.54 5.98
CA LEU A 27 0.00 1.55 5.94
C LEU A 27 0.53 2.90 6.39
N PHE A 28 1.30 2.91 7.46
CA PHE A 28 2.06 4.06 7.94
C PHE A 28 3.50 3.97 7.44
N VAL A 29 3.90 4.89 6.57
CA VAL A 29 5.26 4.97 6.04
C VAL A 29 6.00 6.09 6.75
N LYS A 30 6.95 5.71 7.61
CA LYS A 30 7.82 6.63 8.35
C LYS A 30 9.15 6.75 7.62
N ALA A 31 9.54 7.98 7.32
CA ALA A 31 10.83 8.31 6.72
C ALA A 31 11.54 9.36 7.57
N ASN A 32 11.84 9.02 8.82
CA ASN A 32 12.67 9.84 9.71
C ASN A 32 13.34 8.97 10.76
N ASP A 33 14.66 9.01 10.84
CA ASP A 33 15.47 8.32 11.85
C ASP A 33 15.74 9.16 13.09
N ARG A 34 15.38 10.45 13.09
CA ARG A 34 15.59 11.32 14.25
C ARG A 34 14.58 11.01 15.36
N PRO A 35 15.00 10.91 16.64
CA PRO A 35 14.11 10.70 17.78
C PRO A 35 13.02 11.77 17.89
N ALA A 36 11.85 11.41 18.44
CA ALA A 36 10.71 12.32 18.56
C ALA A 36 10.98 13.53 19.48
N GLU A 37 11.90 13.40 20.44
CA GLU A 37 12.36 14.50 21.29
C GLU A 37 13.11 15.58 20.49
N GLN A 38 13.62 15.23 19.30
CA GLN A 38 14.48 16.07 18.49
C GLN A 38 13.89 16.44 17.12
N ALA A 39 12.76 15.85 16.73
CA ALA A 39 12.18 16.04 15.40
C ALA A 39 10.65 16.12 15.43
N VAL A 40 10.12 17.24 14.92
CA VAL A 40 8.68 17.51 14.86
C VAL A 40 7.92 16.45 14.07
N SER A 41 8.42 16.01 12.92
CA SER A 41 7.75 14.98 12.11
C SER A 41 7.69 13.60 12.79
N SER A 42 8.71 13.23 13.58
CA SER A 42 8.69 12.01 14.38
C SER A 42 7.67 12.10 15.52
N LYS A 43 7.61 13.25 16.22
CA LYS A 43 6.58 13.49 17.24
C LYS A 43 5.16 13.51 16.69
N MET A 44 4.97 14.12 15.51
CA MET A 44 3.70 14.10 14.78
C MET A 44 3.30 12.66 14.41
N TYR A 45 4.25 11.86 13.92
CA TYR A 45 4.01 10.46 13.59
C TYR A 45 3.51 9.66 14.81
N GLU A 46 4.24 9.70 15.92
CA GLU A 46 3.90 8.95 17.13
C GLU A 46 2.52 9.35 17.68
N THR A 47 2.27 10.66 17.74
CA THR A 47 0.97 11.19 18.19
C THR A 47 -0.17 10.76 17.27
N PHE A 48 0.03 10.83 15.95
CA PHE A 48 -0.98 10.46 14.99
C PHE A 48 -1.26 8.95 15.03
N VAL A 49 -0.23 8.10 15.05
CA VAL A 49 -0.41 6.64 15.11
C VAL A 49 -1.14 6.23 16.38
N SER A 50 -0.78 6.79 17.55
CA SER A 50 -1.47 6.50 18.82
C SER A 50 -2.96 6.86 18.74
N THR A 51 -3.25 8.10 18.38
CA THR A 51 -4.65 8.59 18.30
C THR A 51 -5.46 7.86 17.23
N TYR A 52 -4.83 7.49 16.10
CA TYR A 52 -5.46 6.71 15.05
C TYR A 52 -5.83 5.29 15.51
N LYS A 53 -4.93 4.61 16.23
CA LYS A 53 -5.17 3.28 16.80
C LYS A 53 -6.35 3.29 17.78
N GLU A 54 -6.38 4.28 18.68
CA GLU A 54 -7.48 4.45 19.65
C GLU A 54 -8.83 4.70 18.96
N ALA A 55 -8.85 5.54 17.93
CA ALA A 55 -10.07 5.88 17.20
C ALA A 55 -10.54 4.77 16.23
N ASN A 56 -9.65 3.85 15.85
CA ASN A 56 -9.92 2.82 14.83
C ASN A 56 -9.49 1.41 15.31
N PRO A 57 -10.10 0.86 16.38
CA PRO A 57 -9.65 -0.39 17.01
C PRO A 57 -9.78 -1.64 16.12
N ASN A 58 -10.61 -1.57 15.08
CA ASN A 58 -10.88 -2.69 14.15
C ASN A 58 -10.13 -2.55 12.81
N THR A 59 -9.06 -1.75 12.78
CA THR A 59 -8.24 -1.51 11.59
C THR A 59 -6.93 -2.30 11.71
N GLU A 60 -6.57 -2.99 10.63
CA GLU A 60 -5.25 -3.62 10.48
C GLU A 60 -4.22 -2.54 10.14
N ILE A 61 -3.27 -2.33 11.04
CA ILE A 61 -2.27 -1.27 10.92
C ILE A 61 -0.89 -1.89 10.69
N THR A 62 -0.23 -1.48 9.61
CA THR A 62 1.16 -1.81 9.31
C THR A 62 2.01 -0.54 9.40
N GLU A 63 3.11 -0.60 10.14
CA GLU A 63 4.10 0.48 10.23
C GLU A 63 5.36 0.07 9.47
N LEU A 64 5.83 0.94 8.59
CA LEU A 64 7.00 0.75 7.74
C LEU A 64 8.00 1.88 7.99
N ASP A 65 9.06 1.60 8.74
CA ASP A 65 10.16 2.55 8.96
C ASP A 65 11.23 2.37 7.87
N LEU A 66 11.29 3.32 6.93
CA LEU A 66 12.18 3.23 5.78
C LEU A 66 13.68 3.32 6.14
N PHE A 67 14.02 3.89 7.30
CA PHE A 67 15.41 3.96 7.76
C PHE A 67 15.87 2.67 8.47
N ALA A 68 14.93 1.80 8.86
CA ALA A 68 15.23 0.49 9.44
C ALA A 68 15.41 -0.60 8.37
N LEU A 69 15.24 -0.27 7.09
CA LEU A 69 15.27 -1.22 5.98
C LEU A 69 16.55 -1.07 5.16
N ASP A 70 17.04 -2.19 4.63
CA ASP A 70 17.95 -2.16 3.49
C ASP A 70 17.12 -1.95 2.22
N LEU A 71 17.16 -0.73 1.68
CA LEU A 71 16.48 -0.34 0.44
C LEU A 71 17.53 -0.07 -0.64
N PRO A 72 17.92 -1.08 -1.44
CA PRO A 72 18.79 -0.88 -2.58
C PRO A 72 18.26 0.25 -3.49
N TYR A 73 19.14 1.06 -4.08
CA TYR A 73 18.66 2.07 -5.01
C TYR A 73 17.99 1.41 -6.22
N TYR A 74 16.84 1.95 -6.60
CA TYR A 74 16.21 1.57 -7.84
C TYR A 74 17.11 1.99 -9.02
N GLY A 75 17.42 1.04 -9.91
CA GLY A 75 18.41 1.24 -10.96
C GLY A 75 18.43 0.13 -12.01
N ASN A 76 19.51 0.04 -12.79
CA ASN A 76 19.57 -0.80 -13.99
C ASN A 76 19.19 -2.27 -13.78
N ILE A 77 19.57 -2.88 -12.65
CA ILE A 77 19.24 -4.28 -12.33
C ILE A 77 17.72 -4.46 -12.17
N ALA A 78 17.05 -3.58 -11.42
CA ALA A 78 15.60 -3.64 -11.25
C ALA A 78 14.86 -3.32 -12.56
N ILE A 79 15.34 -2.35 -13.34
CA ILE A 79 14.78 -1.97 -14.65
C ILE A 79 14.90 -3.13 -15.64
N SER A 80 16.11 -3.71 -15.77
CA SER A 80 16.39 -4.83 -16.68
C SER A 80 15.62 -6.08 -16.27
N GLY A 81 15.59 -6.40 -14.97
CA GLY A 81 14.82 -7.51 -14.43
C GLY A 81 13.33 -7.36 -14.68
N GLY A 82 12.77 -6.17 -14.44
CA GLY A 82 11.35 -5.89 -14.71
C GLY A 82 11.02 -6.02 -16.20
N TYR A 83 11.87 -5.48 -17.08
CA TYR A 83 11.73 -5.63 -18.53
C TYR A 83 11.77 -7.10 -18.95
N LYS A 84 12.82 -7.86 -18.58
CA LYS A 84 12.96 -9.28 -18.92
C LYS A 84 11.76 -10.09 -18.44
N ARG A 85 11.30 -9.86 -17.22
CA ARG A 85 10.11 -10.51 -16.67
C ARG A 85 8.87 -10.22 -17.51
N SER A 86 8.68 -8.97 -17.94
CA SER A 86 7.54 -8.60 -18.80
C SER A 86 7.56 -9.29 -20.17
N GLN A 87 8.75 -9.66 -20.66
CA GLN A 87 8.95 -10.34 -21.93
C GLN A 87 9.03 -11.88 -21.79
N GLY A 88 8.89 -12.43 -20.57
CA GLY A 88 9.05 -13.87 -20.32
C GLY A 88 10.48 -14.38 -20.52
N MET A 89 11.48 -13.50 -20.44
CA MET A 89 12.90 -13.86 -20.54
C MET A 89 13.43 -14.35 -19.19
N GLU A 90 14.51 -15.14 -19.20
CA GLU A 90 15.21 -15.55 -17.97
C GLU A 90 15.87 -14.35 -17.27
N LEU A 91 15.76 -14.33 -15.94
CA LEU A 91 16.39 -13.32 -15.08
C LEU A 91 17.67 -13.90 -14.47
N THR A 92 18.65 -13.04 -14.23
CA THR A 92 19.76 -13.38 -13.32
C THR A 92 19.27 -13.41 -11.88
N ALA A 93 20.01 -14.04 -10.98
CA ALA A 93 19.67 -14.06 -9.54
C ALA A 93 19.57 -12.65 -8.93
N GLU A 94 20.39 -11.71 -9.40
CA GLU A 94 20.37 -10.31 -8.95
C GLU A 94 19.12 -9.57 -9.45
N GLU A 95 18.75 -9.79 -10.71
CA GLU A 95 17.51 -9.25 -11.30
C GLU A 95 16.28 -9.82 -10.59
N GLU A 96 16.25 -11.12 -10.33
CA GLU A 96 15.14 -11.76 -9.62
C GLU A 96 14.97 -11.19 -8.22
N LYS A 97 16.07 -11.04 -7.46
CA LYS A 97 16.07 -10.42 -6.14
C LYS A 97 15.59 -8.97 -6.21
N ALA A 98 16.09 -8.17 -7.14
CA ALA A 98 15.72 -6.76 -7.26
C ALA A 98 14.24 -6.58 -7.56
N VAL A 99 13.68 -7.36 -8.50
CA VAL A 99 12.26 -7.26 -8.83
C VAL A 99 11.39 -7.82 -7.70
N ALA A 100 11.83 -8.87 -7.00
CA ALA A 100 11.11 -9.38 -5.82
C ALA A 100 11.01 -8.31 -4.71
N THR A 101 12.09 -7.58 -4.43
CA THR A 101 12.08 -6.45 -3.49
C THR A 101 11.09 -5.37 -3.92
N VAL A 102 11.09 -4.99 -5.20
CA VAL A 102 10.16 -3.99 -5.74
C VAL A 102 8.71 -4.46 -5.60
N ASP A 103 8.41 -5.70 -5.99
CA ASP A 103 7.08 -6.30 -5.87
C ASP A 103 6.60 -6.37 -4.43
N GLN A 104 7.47 -6.70 -3.47
CA GLN A 104 7.11 -6.77 -2.06
C GLN A 104 6.52 -5.43 -1.58
N TYR A 105 7.24 -4.34 -1.78
CA TYR A 105 6.81 -3.01 -1.32
C TYR A 105 5.64 -2.47 -2.13
N LEU A 106 5.61 -2.72 -3.44
CA LEU A 106 4.48 -2.37 -4.29
C LEU A 106 3.19 -3.09 -3.85
N ASN A 107 3.24 -4.41 -3.65
CA ASN A 107 2.06 -5.18 -3.26
C ASN A 107 1.58 -4.76 -1.85
N GLN A 108 2.49 -4.53 -0.90
CA GLN A 108 2.13 -3.98 0.41
C GLN A 108 1.40 -2.63 0.29
N PHE A 109 1.89 -1.73 -0.57
CA PHE A 109 1.23 -0.45 -0.83
C PHE A 109 -0.15 -0.63 -1.47
N LEU A 110 -0.29 -1.54 -2.44
CA LEU A 110 -1.56 -1.80 -3.14
C LEU A 110 -2.61 -2.54 -2.29
N GLU A 111 -2.19 -3.24 -1.25
CA GLU A 111 -3.08 -3.93 -0.30
C GLU A 111 -3.70 -2.98 0.72
N ALA A 112 -3.09 -1.82 0.96
CA ALA A 112 -3.58 -0.84 1.92
C ALA A 112 -4.80 -0.08 1.37
N ASP A 113 -5.85 0.05 2.18
CA ASP A 113 -7.00 0.90 1.85
C ASP A 113 -6.68 2.39 2.11
N LYS A 114 -5.73 2.68 3.00
CA LYS A 114 -5.19 4.03 3.28
C LYS A 114 -3.69 3.98 3.51
N VAL A 115 -2.97 5.02 3.07
CA VAL A 115 -1.54 5.17 3.31
C VAL A 115 -1.27 6.54 3.94
N VAL A 116 -0.46 6.57 4.99
CA VAL A 116 -0.05 7.80 5.69
C VAL A 116 1.46 7.91 5.61
N PHE A 117 1.96 9.02 5.07
CA PHE A 117 3.40 9.30 5.00
C PHE A 117 3.79 10.31 6.08
N ALA A 118 4.85 10.01 6.83
CA ALA A 118 5.46 10.92 7.79
C ALA A 118 6.93 11.11 7.45
N PHE A 119 7.29 12.32 7.05
CA PHE A 119 8.65 12.67 6.65
C PHE A 119 8.95 14.15 6.97
N PRO A 120 10.20 14.50 7.29
CA PRO A 120 10.66 15.87 7.31
C PRO A 120 10.96 16.37 5.89
N LEU A 121 11.02 17.69 5.72
CA LEU A 121 11.68 18.30 4.57
C LEU A 121 13.15 18.53 4.90
N TRP A 122 14.05 17.82 4.23
CA TRP A 122 15.49 18.02 4.30
C TRP A 122 15.98 18.53 2.95
N ASN A 123 16.68 19.67 2.93
CA ASN A 123 17.18 20.28 1.69
C ASN A 123 16.07 20.46 0.63
N PHE A 124 14.89 20.92 1.05
CA PHE A 124 13.71 21.14 0.18
C PHE A 124 13.13 19.88 -0.47
N THR A 125 13.48 18.69 0.02
CA THR A 125 12.95 17.42 -0.50
C THR A 125 12.67 16.42 0.62
N VAL A 126 12.11 15.27 0.26
CA VAL A 126 11.91 14.13 1.16
C VAL A 126 13.22 13.36 1.37
N PRO A 127 13.38 12.61 2.47
CA PRO A 127 14.60 11.83 2.70
C PRO A 127 14.83 10.77 1.62
N ALA A 128 16.10 10.46 1.34
CA ALA A 128 16.50 9.56 0.25
C ALA A 128 15.83 8.17 0.31
N PRO A 129 15.66 7.50 1.48
CA PRO A 129 14.91 6.24 1.55
C PRO A 129 13.48 6.34 1.02
N LEU A 130 12.81 7.48 1.22
CA LEU A 130 11.46 7.72 0.68
C LEU A 130 11.49 7.92 -0.84
N ILE A 131 12.52 8.55 -1.39
CA ILE A 131 12.71 8.65 -2.85
C ILE A 131 12.87 7.24 -3.45
N THR A 132 13.68 6.38 -2.83
CA THR A 132 13.86 4.98 -3.26
C THR A 132 12.55 4.20 -3.17
N TYR A 133 11.83 4.30 -2.06
CA TYR A 133 10.53 3.65 -1.88
C TYR A 133 9.52 4.08 -2.95
N ILE A 134 9.38 5.38 -3.21
CA ILE A 134 8.49 5.90 -4.27
C ILE A 134 8.90 5.40 -5.66
N SER A 135 10.20 5.25 -5.90
CA SER A 135 10.73 4.71 -7.17
C SER A 135 10.26 3.27 -7.39
N TYR A 136 10.20 2.44 -6.32
CA TYR A 136 9.63 1.09 -6.40
C TYR A 136 8.15 1.10 -6.74
N LEU A 137 7.36 1.99 -6.12
CA LEU A 137 5.93 2.10 -6.40
C LEU A 137 5.64 2.52 -7.85
N SER A 138 6.56 3.30 -8.43
CA SER A 138 6.49 3.79 -9.80
C SER A 138 6.96 2.78 -10.85
N HIS A 139 7.50 1.63 -10.43
CA HIS A 139 8.00 0.57 -11.32
C HIS A 139 6.92 -0.02 -12.25
N THR A 140 5.64 0.10 -11.87
CA THR A 140 4.57 -0.67 -12.53
C THR A 140 3.69 0.16 -13.46
N TYR A 141 4.04 0.14 -14.73
CA TYR A 141 3.11 0.34 -15.85
C TYR A 141 2.29 -0.92 -16.19
N LEU A 142 2.57 -2.09 -15.58
CA LEU A 142 1.96 -3.38 -15.99
C LEU A 142 0.91 -3.97 -15.02
N LYS A 143 0.76 -3.45 -13.79
CA LYS A 143 -0.31 -3.85 -12.84
C LYS A 143 -1.38 -2.79 -12.64
N LEU A 144 -1.10 -1.51 -12.93
CA LEU A 144 -2.00 -0.39 -12.63
C LEU A 144 -3.22 -0.31 -13.57
N GLU A 145 -3.15 -0.90 -14.77
CA GLU A 145 -4.30 -0.94 -15.70
C GLU A 145 -5.53 -1.63 -15.12
N LYS A 146 -5.38 -2.51 -14.13
CA LYS A 146 -6.52 -3.26 -13.57
C LYS A 146 -7.26 -2.57 -12.44
N ARG A 147 -6.81 -1.41 -11.91
CA ARG A 147 -7.49 -0.79 -10.75
C ARG A 147 -7.66 0.73 -10.76
N LEU A 148 -7.02 1.48 -11.66
CA LEU A 148 -7.17 2.94 -11.69
C LEU A 148 -7.52 3.41 -13.11
N ASN A 149 -8.65 4.10 -13.26
CA ASN A 149 -9.04 4.87 -14.46
C ASN A 149 -8.06 6.05 -14.65
N ILE A 150 -6.83 5.77 -15.04
CA ILE A 150 -5.84 6.79 -15.38
C ILE A 150 -5.41 6.53 -16.81
N GLN A 151 -6.02 7.29 -17.73
CA GLN A 151 -5.57 7.39 -19.11
C GLN A 151 -4.38 8.35 -19.13
N LEU A 152 -3.17 7.85 -19.37
CA LEU A 152 -2.00 8.69 -19.64
C LEU A 152 -1.36 8.26 -20.96
N MET A 153 -1.20 9.25 -21.85
CA MET A 153 -0.50 9.12 -23.12
C MET A 153 1.00 9.34 -22.86
N ALA A 154 1.83 8.32 -23.09
CA ALA A 154 3.28 8.47 -23.07
C ALA A 154 3.83 8.45 -24.50
N GLN A 155 4.60 9.48 -24.84
CA GLN A 155 5.33 9.56 -26.10
C GLN A 155 6.63 8.75 -25.96
N LYS A 156 6.81 7.74 -26.81
CA LYS A 156 8.09 7.03 -26.97
C LYS A 156 9.16 8.03 -27.42
N VAL A 157 10.29 8.04 -26.72
CA VAL A 157 11.58 8.45 -27.29
C VAL A 157 12.30 7.18 -27.68
#